data_AF-A0A8X7CND6-F1
#
_entry.id   AF-A0A8X7CND6-F1
#
_cell.length_a   1.000
_cell.length_b   1.000
_cell.length_c   1.000
_cell.angle_alpha   90.00
_cell.angle_beta   90.00
_cell.angle_gamma   90.00
#
_symmetry.space_group_name_H-M   'P 1'
#
loop_
_entity.id
_entity.type
_entity.pdbx_description
1 polymer ?
#
loop_
_entity_poly.entity_id
_entity_poly.type
_entity_poly.pdbx_seq_one_letter_code
_entity_poly.pdbx_strand_id
1 'polypeptide(L)'
;MCNPFVLQAVVDFIISNWDRFKVFTHDHQGNNYPSREAYKTAMLNPMTYSSASELQAASEEFSCRIQIFCNGHLLYLAIIFKQLKR
;
A
#
# COMPACT_ATOMS: atom_id res chain seq x y z
N MET A 1 -3.85 16.65 3.84
CA MET A 1 -4.45 15.83 2.77
C MET A 1 -3.30 15.28 1.93
N CYS A 2 -3.26 13.97 1.70
CA CYS A 2 -2.27 13.36 0.82
C CYS A 2 -2.54 13.83 -0.63
N ASN A 3 -1.50 14.03 -1.42
CA ASN A 3 -1.64 14.43 -2.83
C ASN A 3 -2.43 13.34 -3.59
N PRO A 4 -3.56 13.66 -4.26
CA PRO A 4 -4.40 12.67 -4.92
C PRO A 4 -3.66 11.85 -5.99
N PHE A 5 -2.62 12.42 -6.60
CA PHE A 5 -1.79 11.72 -7.57
C PHE A 5 -0.96 10.58 -6.94
N VAL A 6 -0.53 10.74 -5.68
CA VAL A 6 0.25 9.72 -4.97
C VAL A 6 -0.63 8.51 -4.66
N LEU A 7 -1.85 8.76 -4.15
CA LEU A 7 -2.81 7.69 -3.84
C LEU A 7 -3.18 6.90 -5.10
N GLN A 8 -3.49 7.61 -6.19
CA GLN A 8 -3.83 6.99 -7.46
C GLN A 8 -2.71 6.07 -7.97
N ALA A 9 -1.46 6.56 -7.98
CA ALA A 9 -0.31 5.77 -8.42
C ALA A 9 -0.11 4.50 -7.58
N VAL A 10 -0.23 4.59 -6.26
CA VAL A 10 -0.10 3.42 -5.36
C VAL A 10 -1.22 2.40 -5.60
N VAL A 11 -2.46 2.87 -5.76
CA VAL A 11 -3.61 1.99 -6.03
C VAL A 11 -3.44 1.29 -7.37
N ASP A 12 -3.03 2.01 -8.42
CA ASP A 12 -2.81 1.42 -9.74
C ASP A 12 -1.62 0.44 -9.75
N PHE A 13 -0.56 0.72 -8.98
CA PHE A 13 0.55 -0.22 -8.79
C PHE A 13 0.10 -1.52 -8.14
N ILE A 14 -0.71 -1.45 -7.07
CA ILE A 14 -1.25 -2.63 -6.40
C ILE A 14 -2.14 -3.45 -7.33
N ILE A 15 -3.01 -2.79 -8.11
CA ILE A 15 -3.89 -3.46 -9.07
C ILE A 15 -3.08 -4.15 -10.17
N SER A 16 -2.03 -3.50 -10.66
CA SER A 16 -1.13 -4.07 -11.66
C SER A 16 -0.35 -5.29 -11.12
N ASN A 17 -0.17 -5.36 -9.80
CA ASN A 17 0.53 -6.45 -9.10
C ASN A 17 -0.43 -7.28 -8.21
N TRP A 18 -1.71 -7.37 -8.60
CA TRP A 18 -2.77 -7.88 -7.74
C TRP A 18 -2.50 -9.26 -7.14
N ASP A 19 -1.96 -10.19 -7.91
CA ASP A 19 -1.72 -11.55 -7.41
C ASP A 19 -0.73 -11.60 -6.24
N ARG A 20 0.18 -10.63 -6.17
CA ARG A 20 1.11 -10.45 -5.04
C ARG A 20 0.42 -9.78 -3.86
N PHE A 21 -0.44 -8.79 -4.10
CA PHE A 21 -1.00 -7.93 -3.06
C PHE A 21 -2.34 -8.37 -2.48
N LYS A 22 -3.15 -9.16 -3.21
CA LYS A 22 -4.55 -9.48 -2.85
C LYS A 22 -4.74 -10.12 -1.47
N VAL A 23 -3.72 -10.78 -0.94
CA VAL A 23 -3.75 -11.41 0.39
C VAL A 23 -3.40 -10.44 1.53
N PHE A 24 -2.89 -9.25 1.18
CA PHE A 24 -2.47 -8.20 2.11
C PHE A 24 -3.40 -6.98 2.07
N THR A 25 -4.34 -6.93 1.12
CA THR A 25 -5.31 -5.84 1.00
C THR A 25 -6.56 -6.17 1.81
N HIS A 26 -6.77 -5.46 2.91
CA HIS A 26 -7.91 -5.69 3.81
C HIS A 26 -8.83 -4.47 3.90
N ASP A 27 -10.12 -4.70 4.06
CA ASP A 27 -11.09 -3.68 4.41
C ASP A 27 -11.04 -3.34 5.92
N HIS A 28 -11.86 -2.38 6.35
CA HIS A 28 -11.94 -1.96 7.75
C HIS A 28 -12.45 -3.05 8.71
N GLN A 29 -12.99 -4.16 8.19
CA GLN A 29 -13.44 -5.32 8.96
C GLN A 29 -12.37 -6.43 8.99
N GLY A 30 -11.23 -6.21 8.32
CA GLY A 30 -10.14 -7.18 8.21
C GLY A 30 -10.33 -8.19 7.09
N ASN A 31 -11.38 -8.07 6.27
CA ASN A 31 -11.62 -8.99 5.17
C ASN A 31 -10.79 -8.60 3.95
N ASN A 32 -10.27 -9.59 3.22
CA ASN A 32 -9.59 -9.32 1.96
C ASN A 32 -10.57 -8.75 0.94
N TYR A 33 -10.12 -7.79 0.13
CA TYR A 33 -10.95 -7.31 -0.97
C TYR A 33 -11.18 -8.44 -1.99
N PRO A 34 -12.43 -8.68 -2.42
CA PRO A 34 -12.77 -9.81 -3.28
C PRO A 34 -12.29 -9.62 -4.73
N SER A 35 -12.01 -8.38 -5.14
CA SER A 35 -11.54 -8.07 -6.49
C SER A 35 -10.69 -6.79 -6.53
N ARG A 36 -9.98 -6.61 -7.66
CA ARG A 36 -9.18 -5.41 -7.96
C ARG A 36 -10.06 -4.15 -7.97
N GLU A 37 -11.27 -4.28 -8.51
CA GLU A 37 -12.24 -3.19 -8.67
C GLU A 37 -12.78 -2.78 -7.30
N ALA A 38 -13.14 -3.75 -6.45
CA ALA A 38 -13.59 -3.47 -5.08
C ALA A 38 -12.50 -2.73 -4.29
N TYR A 39 -11.25 -3.18 -4.40
CA TYR A 39 -10.11 -2.49 -3.81
C TYR A 39 -9.94 -1.07 -4.38
N LYS A 40 -9.96 -0.90 -5.70
CA LYS A 40 -9.81 0.42 -6.35
C LYS A 40 -10.86 1.41 -5.87
N THR A 41 -12.13 1.01 -5.89
CA THR A 41 -13.25 1.86 -5.47
C THR A 41 -13.15 2.24 -4.01
N ALA A 42 -12.78 1.30 -3.13
CA ALA A 42 -12.62 1.58 -1.71
C ALA A 42 -11.43 2.52 -1.44
N MET A 43 -10.28 2.27 -2.06
CA MET A 43 -9.05 2.99 -1.75
C MET A 43 -8.93 4.37 -2.38
N LEU A 44 -9.68 4.65 -3.46
CA LEU A 44 -9.77 6.01 -4.02
C LEU A 44 -10.76 6.90 -3.26
N ASN A 45 -11.48 6.36 -2.27
CA ASN A 45 -12.26 7.19 -1.36
C ASN A 45 -11.32 7.90 -0.37
N PRO A 46 -11.36 9.24 -0.27
CA PRO A 46 -10.47 10.00 0.61
C PRO A 46 -10.67 9.72 2.11
N MET A 47 -11.77 9.07 2.49
CA MET A 47 -12.07 8.66 3.87
C MET A 47 -11.52 7.28 4.23
N THR A 48 -10.99 6.54 3.24
CA THR A 48 -10.43 5.20 3.49
C THR A 48 -8.99 5.32 3.96
N TYR A 49 -8.70 4.70 5.11
CA TYR A 49 -7.34 4.61 5.60
C TYR A 49 -6.55 3.54 4.85
N SER A 50 -5.33 3.89 4.47
CA SER A 50 -4.36 2.93 3.96
C SER A 50 -3.73 2.10 5.07
N SER A 51 -3.15 0.97 4.68
CA SER A 51 -2.53 -0.02 5.54
C SER A 51 -1.06 -0.26 5.15
N ALA A 52 -0.44 -1.30 5.71
CA ALA A 52 0.93 -1.69 5.42
C ALA A 52 1.15 -2.04 3.93
N SER A 53 0.17 -2.62 3.24
CA SER A 53 0.27 -2.98 1.83
C SER A 53 0.53 -1.77 0.94
N GLU A 54 -0.17 -0.66 1.21
CA GLU A 54 -0.03 0.58 0.44
C GLU A 54 1.32 1.25 0.71
N LEU A 55 1.82 1.17 1.93
CA LEU A 55 3.15 1.69 2.27
C LEU A 55 4.27 0.88 1.59
N GLN A 56 4.12 -0.45 1.55
CA GLN A 56 5.06 -1.30 0.81
C GLN A 56 5.01 -0.99 -0.69
N ALA A 57 3.81 -0.90 -1.26
CA ALA A 57 3.62 -0.54 -2.66
C ALA A 57 4.20 0.84 -2.99
N ALA A 58 3.98 1.85 -2.15
CA ALA A 58 4.55 3.18 -2.32
C ALA A 58 6.09 3.16 -2.27
N SER A 59 6.67 2.37 -1.37
CA SER A 59 8.13 2.23 -1.30
C SER A 59 8.73 1.67 -2.58
N GLU A 60 8.04 0.73 -3.23
CA GLU A 60 8.46 0.12 -4.50
C GLU A 60 8.23 1.04 -5.69
N GLU A 61 7.02 1.62 -5.82
CA GLU A 61 6.63 2.50 -6.92
C GLU A 61 7.52 3.73 -6.99
N PHE A 62 7.76 4.38 -5.85
CA PHE A 62 8.56 5.61 -5.79
C PHE A 62 10.03 5.38 -5.48
N SER A 63 10.46 4.12 -5.41
CA SER A 63 11.83 3.76 -5.04
C SER A 63 12.34 4.50 -3.80
N CYS A 64 11.54 4.50 -2.73
CA CYS A 64 11.85 5.20 -1.49
C CYS A 64 11.80 4.28 -0.27
N ARG A 65 12.37 4.75 0.84
CA ARG A 65 12.27 4.10 2.16
C ARG A 65 11.22 4.84 2.97
N ILE A 66 10.26 4.12 3.55
CA ILE A 66 9.23 4.70 4.42
C ILE A 66 9.42 4.15 5.82
N GLN A 67 9.54 5.04 6.80
CA GLN A 67 9.63 4.69 8.22
C GLN A 67 8.49 5.35 8.98
N ILE A 68 7.71 4.55 9.71
CA ILE A 68 6.65 5.05 10.57
C ILE A 68 7.07 4.86 12.02
N PHE A 69 7.07 5.95 12.76
CA PHE A 69 7.34 5.96 14.19
C PHE A 69 6.06 6.27 14.95
N CYS A 70 5.82 5.56 16.04
CA CYS A 70 4.75 5.82 16.99
C CYS A 70 5.36 5.95 18.38
N ASN A 71 5.12 7.06 19.07
CA ASN A 71 5.70 7.36 20.39
C ASN A 71 7.23 7.22 20.44
N GLY A 72 7.94 7.61 19.36
CA GLY A 72 9.40 7.52 19.27
C GLY A 72 9.94 6.12 18.93
N HIS A 73 9.07 5.12 18.81
CA HIS A 73 9.44 3.74 18.45
C HIS A 73 9.14 3.47 16.98
N LEU A 74 10.04 2.77 16.29
CA LEU A 74 9.82 2.32 14.91
C LEU A 74 8.69 1.28 14.91
N LEU A 75 7.58 1.60 14.26
CA LEU A 75 6.42 0.73 14.13
C LEU A 75 6.44 -0.04 12.81
N TYR A 76 6.83 0.63 11.72
CA TYR A 76 6.85 0.03 10.38
C TYR A 76 8.00 0.56 9.54
N LEU A 77 8.55 -0.33 8.72
CA LEU A 77 9.62 -0.04 7.78
C LEU A 77 9.28 -0.67 6.43
N ALA A 78 8.98 0.17 5.43
CA ALA A 78 8.88 -0.25 4.04
C ALA A 78 10.23 0.01 3.35
N ILE A 79 10.76 -1.02 2.70
CA ILE A 79 11.98 -0.96 1.91
C ILE A 79 11.76 -1.64 0.57
N ILE A 80 12.50 -1.18 -0.43
CA ILE A 80 12.57 -1.84 -1.73
C ILE A 80 13.33 -3.15 -1.52
N PHE A 81 12.62 -4.28 -1.57
CA PHE A 81 13.25 -5.58 -1.75
C PHE A 81 13.58 -5.78 -3.23
N LYS A 82 14.50 -4.96 -3.77
CA LYS A 82 15.20 -5.36 -4.99
C LYS A 82 16.03 -6.57 -4.56
N GLN A 83 15.65 -7.74 -5.07
CA GLN A 83 16.37 -8.97 -4.82
C GLN A 83 17.87 -8.68 -4.87
N LEU A 84 18.55 -8.95 -3.76
CA LEU A 84 19.97 -9.22 -3.71
C LEU A 84 20.22 -10.44 -4.61
N LYS A 85 20.17 -10.26 -5.94
CA LYS A 85 20.79 -11.18 -6.88
C LYS A 85 22.28 -10.92 -6.75
N ARG A 86 22.91 -11.66 -5.84
CA ARG A 86 24.33 -11.98 -5.90
C ARG A 86 24.57 -12.96 -7.05
#